data_AF-A0AA43KSI7-F1
#
_entry.id   AF-A0AA43KSI7-F1
#
_cell.length_a   1.000
_cell.length_b   1.000
_cell.length_c   1.000
_cell.angle_alpha   90.00
_cell.angle_beta   90.00
_cell.angle_gamma   90.00
#
_symmetry.space_group_name_H-M   'P 1'
#
loop_
_entity.id
_entity.type
_entity.pdbx_description
1 polymer ?
#
loop_
_entity_poly.entity_id
_entity_poly.type
_entity_poly.pdbx_seq_one_letter_code
_entity_poly.pdbx_strand_id
1 'polypeptide(L)' 'MRKKVFDEAPLGKRYIFRRWITINGKRVYPRNGKCFKILVEV' A
#
# COMPACT_ATOMS: atom_id res chain seq x y z
N MET A 1 4.21 -22.74 13.82
CA MET A 1 3.55 -21.51 13.32
C MET A 1 4.10 -21.18 11.94
N ARG A 2 3.31 -21.32 10.85
CA ARG A 2 3.70 -20.76 9.55
C ARG A 2 3.75 -19.24 9.70
N LYS A 3 4.92 -18.61 9.58
CA LYS A 3 5.01 -17.16 9.39
C LYS A 3 4.04 -16.82 8.26
N LYS A 4 2.97 -16.07 8.55
CA LYS A 4 2.18 -15.52 7.46
C LYS A 4 3.15 -14.64 6.69
N VAL A 5 3.34 -14.94 5.40
CA VAL A 5 4.12 -14.14 4.46
C VAL A 5 3.35 -12.83 4.24
N PHE A 6 3.23 -12.02 5.30
CA PHE A 6 2.78 -10.65 5.21
C PHE A 6 4.04 -9.81 4.98
N ASP A 7 4.59 -10.00 3.79
CA ASP A 7 5.16 -8.94 2.99
C ASP A 7 6.27 -8.10 3.66
N GLU A 8 7.39 -8.73 4.01
CA GLU A 8 8.63 -7.96 4.12
C GLU A 8 8.85 -7.25 2.78
N ALA A 9 9.02 -5.92 2.83
CA ALA A 9 9.26 -5.16 1.61
C ALA A 9 10.61 -5.61 1.01
N PRO A 10 10.73 -5.67 -0.33
CA PRO A 10 12.00 -5.95 -0.98
C PRO A 10 13.12 -5.04 -0.47
N LEU A 11 14.36 -5.52 -0.50
CA LEU A 11 15.54 -4.73 -0.09
C LEU A 11 15.57 -3.38 -0.82
N GLY A 12 15.72 -2.29 -0.07
CA GLY A 12 15.69 -0.92 -0.61
C GLY A 12 14.29 -0.40 -0.93
N LYS A 13 13.21 -1.08 -0.50
CA LYS A 13 11.82 -0.63 -0.66
C LYS A 13 11.06 -0.69 0.66
N ARG A 14 9.96 0.05 0.76
CA ARG A 14 9.01 -0.01 1.87
C ARG A 14 7.57 0.08 1.38
N TYR A 15 6.64 -0.46 2.15
CA TYR A 15 5.21 -0.25 1.91
C TYR A 15 4.71 0.99 2.65
N ILE A 16 3.93 1.82 1.95
CA ILE A 16 3.14 2.89 2.55
C ILE A 16 1.66 2.58 2.39
N PHE A 17 0.86 3.06 3.35
CA PHE A 17 -0.59 2.92 3.34
C PHE A 17 -1.25 4.28 3.18
N ARG A 18 -2.11 4.43 2.18
CA ARG A 18 -2.85 5.69 1.94
C ARG A 18 -4.35 5.46 1.92
N ARG A 19 -5.07 6.43 2.48
CA ARG A 19 -6.55 6.49 2.48
C ARG A 19 -7.14 6.97 1.15
N TRP A 20 -6.31 7.47 0.24
CA TRP A 20 -6.69 7.87 -1.12
C TRP A 20 -5.48 7.89 -2.05
N ILE A 21 -5.72 7.79 -3.35
CA ILE A 21 -4.75 8.00 -4.43
C ILE A 21 -5.33 8.96 -5.46
N THR A 22 -4.49 9.53 -6.31
CA THR A 22 -4.94 10.36 -7.44
C THR A 22 -4.79 9.54 -8.72
N ILE A 23 -5.87 9.40 -9.49
CA ILE A 23 -5.88 8.78 -10.82
C ILE A 23 -6.48 9.81 -11.78
N ASN A 24 -5.74 10.18 -12.83
CA ASN A 24 -6.17 11.17 -13.84
C ASN A 24 -6.69 12.48 -13.21
N GLY A 25 -5.99 12.99 -12.18
CA GLY A 25 -6.37 14.21 -11.46
C GLY A 25 -7.53 14.07 -10.46
N LYS A 26 -8.21 12.91 -10.39
CA LYS A 26 -9.32 12.66 -9.46
C LYS A 26 -8.85 11.86 -8.25
N ARG A 27 -9.33 12.23 -7.06
CA ARG A 27 -9.08 11.46 -5.83
C ARG A 27 -9.96 10.22 -5.79
N VAL A 28 -9.33 9.07 -5.61
CA VAL A 28 -9.98 7.77 -5.48
C VAL A 28 -9.77 7.26 -4.06
N TYR A 29 -10.88 6.86 -3.44
CA TYR A 29 -10.90 6.33 -2.08
C TYR A 29 -11.18 4.82 -2.13
N PRO A 30 -10.53 4.02 -1.26
CA PRO A 30 -10.80 2.60 -1.15
C PRO A 30 -12.17 2.37 -0.48
N ARG A 31 -12.87 1.31 -0.86
CA ARG A 31 -14.17 0.96 -0.26
C ARG A 31 -14.00 0.33 1.12
N ASN A 32 -15.01 0.49 1.98
CA ASN A 32 -15.15 -0.19 3.28
C ASN A 32 -14.01 0.07 4.26
N GLY A 33 -13.50 1.31 4.34
CA GLY A 33 -12.47 1.70 5.31
C GLY A 33 -11.10 1.04 5.08
N LYS A 34 -10.88 0.43 3.91
CA LYS A 34 -9.58 -0.16 3.54
C LYS A 34 -8.56 0.95 3.23
N CYS A 35 -7.33 0.55 2.94
CA CYS A 35 -6.25 1.45 2.49
C CYS A 35 -5.59 0.88 1.25
N PHE A 36 -5.03 1.76 0.42
CA PHE A 36 -4.13 1.35 -0.66
C PHE A 36 -2.78 0.98 -0.06
N LYS A 37 -2.25 -0.18 -0.45
CA LYS A 37 -0.89 -0.62 -0.13
C LYS A 37 0.00 -0.31 -1.32
N ILE A 38 0.98 0.58 -1.14
CA ILE A 38 1.83 1.09 -2.21
C ILE A 38 3.28 0.76 -1.87
N LEU A 39 4.00 0.13 -2.80
CA LEU A 39 5.43 -0.11 -2.66
C LEU A 39 6.19 1.12 -3.15
N VAL A 40 7.08 1.66 -2.32
CA VAL A 40 7.94 2.80 -2.66
C VAL A 40 9.41 2.43 -2.43
N GLU A 41 10.31 3.03 -3.19
CA GLU A 41 11.75 2.91 -2.98
C GLU A 41 12.17 3.76 -1.76
N VAL A 42 13.18 3.28 -1.03
CA VAL A 42 13.75 3.92 0.17
C VAL A 42 15.08 4.56 -0.20
#